data_AF-A0A9P8ZKI9-F1
#
_entry.id   AF-A0A9P8ZKI9-F1
#
_cell.length_a   1.000
_cell.length_b   1.000
_cell.length_c   1.000
_cell.angle_alpha   90.00
_cell.angle_beta   90.00
_cell.angle_gamma   90.00
#
_symmetry.space_group_name_H-M   'P 1'
#
loop_
_entity.id
_entity.type
_entity.pdbx_description
1 polymer ?
#
loop_
_entity_poly.entity_id
_entity_poly.type
_entity_poly.pdbx_seq_one_letter_code
_entity_poly.pdbx_strand_id
1 'polypeptide(L)'
;MQLSSSFTTIFSLVVVLVGSTAASLVGDNNGTLVARSPQYVKPTTGGCWTGKGELEEWKPNCLGDCWRYNDGFQGIYFAGNGVTGVRCQVFVDSNCQTYKAETDNWDGTNTHCWDFQHQTGIRPKSMKCWYKC
;
A
#
# COMPACT_ATOMS: atom_id res chain seq x y z
N MET A 1 26.32 38.74 -46.29
CA MET A 1 25.89 37.36 -46.02
C MET A 1 26.35 37.01 -44.61
N GLN A 2 25.41 36.99 -43.66
CA GLN A 2 25.64 36.74 -42.23
C GLN A 2 25.51 35.22 -41.99
N LEU A 3 26.58 34.58 -41.52
CA LEU A 3 26.53 33.20 -41.02
C LEU A 3 26.16 33.24 -39.53
N SER A 4 24.97 32.72 -39.19
CA SER A 4 24.53 32.48 -37.82
C SER A 4 25.06 31.11 -37.35
N SER A 5 25.98 31.11 -36.39
CA SER A 5 26.42 29.89 -35.69
C SER A 5 25.40 29.50 -34.62
N SER A 6 24.79 28.32 -34.79
CA SER A 6 23.91 27.70 -33.79
C SER A 6 24.74 27.00 -32.72
N PHE A 7 24.58 27.39 -31.46
CA PHE A 7 25.12 26.68 -30.30
C PHE A 7 24.18 25.52 -29.93
N THR A 8 24.67 24.29 -29.97
CA THR A 8 23.94 23.11 -29.49
C THR A 8 24.53 22.67 -28.16
N THR A 9 23.87 23.04 -27.05
CA THR A 9 24.28 22.64 -25.69
C THR A 9 23.79 21.22 -25.43
N ILE A 10 24.70 20.26 -25.36
CA ILE A 10 24.40 18.88 -25.01
C ILE A 10 24.25 18.79 -23.49
N PHE A 11 23.00 18.72 -23.00
CA PHE A 11 22.73 18.38 -21.61
C PHE A 11 23.02 16.88 -21.39
N SER A 12 24.11 16.58 -20.70
CA SER A 12 24.42 15.23 -20.24
C SER A 12 23.53 14.90 -19.03
N LEU A 13 22.54 14.03 -19.23
CA LEU A 13 21.72 13.47 -18.16
C LEU A 13 22.54 12.41 -17.41
N VAL A 14 23.03 12.75 -16.22
CA VAL A 14 23.63 11.78 -15.30
C VAL A 14 22.51 11.00 -14.63
N VAL A 15 22.25 9.77 -15.08
CA VAL A 15 21.33 8.85 -14.41
C VAL A 15 22.05 8.26 -13.19
N VAL A 16 21.76 8.80 -12.01
CA VAL A 16 22.17 8.20 -10.74
C VAL A 16 21.28 6.98 -10.50
N LEU A 17 21.82 5.78 -10.70
CA LEU A 17 21.23 4.52 -10.26
C LEU A 17 21.30 4.42 -8.74
N VAL A 18 20.41 5.14 -8.05
CA VAL A 18 20.02 4.77 -6.68
C VAL A 18 19.07 3.58 -6.81
N GLY A 19 19.43 2.46 -6.17
CA GLY A 19 18.65 1.22 -6.18
C GLY A 19 17.18 1.51 -5.86
N SER A 20 16.35 1.51 -6.89
CA SER A 20 14.95 1.88 -6.82
C SER A 20 14.17 0.67 -6.34
N THR A 21 13.69 0.74 -5.09
CA THR A 21 12.56 -0.10 -4.69
C THR A 21 11.41 0.25 -5.63
N ALA A 22 11.06 -0.68 -6.54
CA ALA A 22 10.03 -0.45 -7.54
C ALA A 22 8.74 -0.01 -6.85
N ALA A 23 8.40 1.27 -7.00
CA ALA A 23 7.11 1.77 -6.57
C ALA A 23 6.06 1.25 -7.55
N SER A 24 5.01 0.64 -7.01
CA SER A 24 3.91 0.16 -7.85
C SER A 24 2.91 1.28 -8.06
N LEU A 25 2.52 1.49 -9.32
CA LEU A 25 1.45 2.40 -9.67
C LEU A 25 0.11 1.72 -9.40
N VAL A 26 -0.73 2.34 -8.57
CA VAL A 26 -2.09 1.89 -8.27
C VAL A 26 -3.07 2.96 -8.69
N GLY A 27 -4.16 2.60 -9.35
CA GLY A 27 -5.24 3.53 -9.62
C GLY A 27 -5.87 4.00 -8.30
N ASP A 28 -5.88 5.31 -8.08
CA ASP A 28 -6.79 5.94 -7.14
C ASP A 28 -8.19 6.08 -7.76
N ASN A 29 -9.13 6.53 -6.95
CA ASN A 29 -10.52 6.74 -7.35
C ASN A 29 -10.79 7.78 -8.42
N ASN A 30 -9.79 8.59 -8.75
CA ASN A 30 -9.88 9.60 -9.79
C ASN A 30 -9.22 9.10 -11.09
N GLY A 31 -8.85 7.82 -11.15
CA GLY A 31 -8.11 7.24 -12.26
C GLY A 31 -6.64 7.69 -12.30
N THR A 32 -6.15 8.35 -11.24
CA THR A 32 -4.77 8.78 -11.12
C THR A 32 -3.94 7.60 -10.63
N LEU A 33 -2.88 7.26 -11.34
CA LEU A 33 -1.91 6.28 -10.86
C LEU A 33 -1.08 6.92 -9.73
N VAL A 34 -1.22 6.42 -8.52
CA VAL A 34 -0.38 6.81 -7.37
C VAL A 34 0.74 5.81 -7.19
N ALA A 35 1.97 6.30 -7.07
CA ALA A 35 3.14 5.49 -6.76
C ALA A 35 3.10 5.10 -5.28
N ARG A 36 3.12 3.79 -5.00
CA ARG A 36 3.19 3.26 -3.64
C ARG A 36 4.49 2.56 -3.40
N SER A 37 5.07 2.79 -2.22
CA SER A 37 6.28 2.08 -1.81
C SER A 37 5.96 0.60 -1.65
N PRO A 38 6.84 -0.34 -2.02
CA PRO A 38 6.69 -1.72 -1.59
C PRO A 38 6.74 -1.80 -0.06
N GLN A 39 6.17 -2.86 0.52
CA GLN A 39 6.08 -3.09 1.97
C GLN A 39 5.16 -2.09 2.69
N TYR A 40 3.89 -2.08 2.33
CA TYR A 40 2.95 -1.14 2.93
C TYR A 40 1.61 -1.79 3.24
N VAL A 41 0.84 -1.14 4.11
CA VAL A 41 -0.57 -1.39 4.36
C VAL A 41 -1.28 -0.05 4.39
N LYS A 42 -2.45 0.04 3.73
CA LYS A 42 -3.31 1.22 3.72
C LYS A 42 -4.78 0.81 3.76
N PRO A 43 -5.48 1.00 4.90
CA PRO A 43 -6.90 0.72 5.03
C PRO A 43 -7.75 1.77 4.36
N THR A 44 -8.98 1.38 4.09
CA THR A 44 -9.98 2.20 3.44
C THR A 44 -11.28 2.12 4.21
N THR A 45 -11.98 3.24 4.38
CA THR A 45 -13.31 3.26 5.00
C THR A 45 -14.40 2.77 4.05
N GLY A 46 -14.13 2.77 2.74
CA GLY A 46 -14.87 2.03 1.72
C GLY A 46 -14.24 0.67 1.40
N GLY A 47 -14.96 -0.24 0.73
CA GLY A 47 -14.32 -1.41 0.10
C GLY A 47 -13.25 -0.97 -0.90
N CYS A 48 -12.16 -1.74 -1.10
CA CYS A 48 -11.08 -1.27 -1.97
C CYS A 48 -11.45 -1.21 -3.46
N TRP A 49 -12.58 -1.77 -3.89
CA TRP A 49 -13.16 -1.52 -5.22
C TRP A 49 -13.76 -0.12 -5.38
N THR A 50 -14.09 0.51 -4.25
CA THR A 50 -14.64 1.88 -4.23
C THR A 50 -13.55 2.93 -4.07
N GLY A 51 -12.31 2.52 -3.72
CA GLY A 51 -11.13 3.32 -3.34
C GLY A 51 -11.36 4.50 -2.38
N LYS A 52 -12.55 4.63 -1.80
CA LYS A 52 -12.96 5.82 -1.03
C LYS A 52 -12.44 5.74 0.38
N GLY A 53 -12.06 6.92 0.89
CA GLY A 53 -11.69 7.09 2.29
C GLY A 53 -10.47 6.29 2.68
N GLU A 54 -9.42 6.36 1.86
CA GLU A 54 -8.12 5.83 2.24
C GLU A 54 -7.64 6.52 3.53
N LEU A 55 -7.12 5.70 4.43
CA LEU A 55 -6.56 6.12 5.71
C LEU A 55 -5.04 6.23 5.59
N GLU A 56 -4.37 6.54 6.69
CA GLU A 56 -2.92 6.62 6.75
C GLU A 56 -2.28 5.32 6.24
N GLU A 57 -1.21 5.45 5.45
CA GLU A 57 -0.40 4.34 4.98
C GLU A 57 0.77 4.13 5.94
N TRP A 58 1.11 2.89 6.27
CA TRP A 58 2.29 2.59 7.07
C TRP A 58 2.98 1.33 6.58
N LYS A 59 4.21 1.13 7.07
CA LYS A 59 5.01 -0.06 6.79
C LYS A 59 4.89 -1.04 7.96
N PRO A 60 4.39 -2.27 7.74
CA PRO A 60 4.37 -3.30 8.77
C PRO A 60 5.79 -3.74 9.15
N ASN A 61 5.94 -4.25 10.36
CA ASN A 61 7.18 -4.81 10.90
C ASN A 61 6.93 -6.25 11.38
N CYS A 62 7.97 -6.94 11.89
CA CYS A 62 7.78 -8.31 12.37
C CYS A 62 7.18 -8.40 13.79
N LEU A 63 7.00 -7.28 14.49
CA LEU A 63 6.41 -7.28 15.83
C LEU A 63 4.88 -7.41 15.80
N GLY A 64 4.24 -7.01 14.69
CA GLY A 64 2.80 -7.08 14.53
C GLY A 64 2.07 -6.11 15.46
N ASP A 65 2.49 -4.84 15.43
CA ASP A 65 1.87 -3.78 16.22
C ASP A 65 0.37 -3.68 15.95
N CYS A 66 -0.41 -3.39 16.99
CA CYS A 66 -1.86 -3.26 16.90
C CYS A 66 -2.25 -1.84 16.44
N TRP A 67 -2.71 -1.74 15.20
CA TRP A 67 -3.23 -0.51 14.60
C TRP A 67 -4.73 -0.40 14.83
N ARG A 68 -5.20 0.80 15.17
CA ARG A 68 -6.57 1.04 15.66
C ARG A 68 -7.29 2.08 14.81
N TYR A 69 -8.58 1.85 14.55
CA TYR A 69 -9.46 2.74 13.79
C TYR A 69 -10.78 2.89 14.52
N ASN A 70 -11.07 4.09 15.02
CA ASN A 70 -12.27 4.36 15.82
C ASN A 70 -13.57 4.02 15.07
N ASP A 71 -13.64 4.42 13.80
CA ASP A 71 -14.80 4.18 12.94
C ASP A 71 -14.72 2.86 12.15
N GLY A 72 -13.65 2.08 12.37
CA GLY A 72 -13.33 0.89 11.60
C GLY A 72 -13.01 1.14 10.13
N PHE A 73 -12.67 0.07 9.42
CA PHE A 73 -12.34 0.07 8.00
C PHE A 73 -13.08 -1.07 7.29
N GLN A 74 -13.11 -1.02 5.96
CA GLN A 74 -13.83 -2.00 5.13
C GLN A 74 -12.90 -2.79 4.20
N GLY A 75 -11.76 -2.21 3.85
CA GLY A 75 -10.74 -2.89 3.05
C GLY A 75 -9.33 -2.45 3.44
N ILE A 76 -8.34 -3.17 2.92
CA ILE A 76 -6.94 -2.77 2.96
C ILE A 76 -6.30 -2.95 1.59
N TYR A 77 -5.43 -2.02 1.23
CA TYR A 77 -4.41 -2.20 0.22
C TYR A 77 -3.10 -2.58 0.89
N PHE A 78 -2.38 -3.55 0.34
CA PHE A 78 -1.08 -3.94 0.86
C PHE A 78 -0.19 -4.48 -0.24
N ALA A 79 1.12 -4.35 -0.08
CA ALA A 79 2.10 -4.91 -0.99
C ALA A 79 3.33 -5.41 -0.23
N GLY A 80 3.91 -6.51 -0.69
CA GLY A 80 5.22 -7.00 -0.27
C GLY A 80 6.35 -6.26 -0.97
N ASN A 81 7.53 -6.90 -1.04
CA ASN A 81 8.69 -6.36 -1.76
C ASN A 81 9.25 -7.27 -2.85
N GLY A 82 8.50 -8.28 -3.28
CA GLY A 82 8.93 -9.30 -4.23
C GLY A 82 9.78 -10.42 -3.62
N VAL A 83 10.09 -10.36 -2.32
CA VAL A 83 10.89 -11.37 -1.60
C VAL A 83 10.17 -11.83 -0.33
N THR A 84 9.49 -10.91 0.33
CA THR A 84 8.78 -11.16 1.57
C THR A 84 7.39 -10.57 1.48
N GLY A 85 6.43 -11.34 1.99
CA GLY A 85 5.04 -10.94 2.00
C GLY A 85 4.65 -10.08 3.18
N VAL A 86 3.54 -9.38 2.98
CA VAL A 86 2.77 -8.76 4.04
C VAL A 86 1.56 -9.64 4.31
N ARG A 87 1.35 -9.98 5.59
CA ARG A 87 0.15 -10.66 6.09
C ARG A 87 -0.50 -9.79 7.16
N CYS A 88 -1.82 -9.66 7.13
CA CYS A 88 -2.56 -8.91 8.13
C CYS A 88 -3.63 -9.77 8.80
N GLN A 89 -3.77 -9.64 10.11
CA GLN A 89 -4.91 -10.14 10.89
C GLN A 89 -5.77 -8.96 11.32
N VAL A 90 -7.08 -9.14 11.27
CA VAL A 90 -8.05 -8.11 11.64
C VAL A 90 -8.95 -8.55 12.77
N PHE A 91 -9.37 -7.55 13.56
CA PHE A 91 -10.08 -7.73 14.81
C PHE A 91 -11.26 -6.75 14.86
N VAL A 92 -12.37 -7.17 15.46
CA VAL A 92 -13.61 -6.36 15.56
C VAL A 92 -13.61 -5.40 16.74
N ASP A 93 -12.74 -5.62 17.73
CA ASP A 93 -12.46 -4.67 18.80
C ASP A 93 -11.34 -3.71 18.41
N SER A 94 -11.13 -2.69 19.22
CA SER A 94 -10.09 -1.68 19.02
C SER A 94 -8.72 -2.09 19.57
N ASN A 95 -8.56 -3.27 20.20
CA ASN A 95 -7.36 -3.63 20.96
C ASN A 95 -6.68 -4.91 20.44
N CYS A 96 -7.03 -5.38 19.25
CA CYS A 96 -6.54 -6.60 18.64
C CYS A 96 -6.70 -7.86 19.52
N GLN A 97 -7.88 -8.04 20.14
CA GLN A 97 -8.16 -9.17 21.03
C GLN A 97 -9.11 -10.21 20.42
N THR A 98 -10.11 -9.74 19.67
CA THR A 98 -11.19 -10.53 19.09
C THR A 98 -10.93 -10.72 17.61
N TYR A 99 -10.12 -11.73 17.30
CA TYR A 99 -9.77 -12.12 15.93
C TYR A 99 -11.02 -12.42 15.10
N LYS A 100 -10.98 -12.07 13.81
CA LYS A 100 -12.03 -12.43 12.85
C LYS A 100 -11.53 -13.01 11.55
N ALA A 101 -10.54 -12.39 10.94
CA ALA A 101 -10.06 -12.78 9.63
C ALA A 101 -8.58 -12.44 9.49
N GLU A 102 -7.95 -13.08 8.52
CA GLU A 102 -6.60 -12.78 8.09
C GLU A 102 -6.54 -12.72 6.58
N THR A 103 -5.60 -11.93 6.07
CA THR A 103 -5.30 -11.88 4.65
C THR A 103 -4.29 -12.98 4.30
N ASP A 104 -4.19 -13.24 3.00
CA ASP A 104 -3.05 -13.99 2.48
C ASP A 104 -1.72 -13.30 2.78
N ASN A 105 -0.62 -14.06 2.69
CA ASN A 105 0.73 -13.51 2.73
C ASN A 105 1.13 -13.05 1.32
N TRP A 106 1.00 -11.76 1.03
CA TRP A 106 1.23 -11.21 -0.30
C TRP A 106 2.65 -10.66 -0.46
N ASP A 107 3.50 -11.37 -1.21
CA ASP A 107 4.90 -11.02 -1.50
C ASP A 107 5.08 -10.16 -2.75
N GLY A 108 4.07 -10.04 -3.61
CA GLY A 108 4.12 -9.21 -4.80
C GLY A 108 4.44 -7.74 -4.49
N THR A 109 5.26 -7.11 -5.33
CA THR A 109 5.52 -5.66 -5.25
C THR A 109 4.30 -4.85 -5.66
N ASN A 110 3.40 -5.42 -6.46
CA ASN A 110 2.14 -4.81 -6.84
C ASN A 110 1.15 -4.85 -5.68
N THR A 111 0.26 -3.87 -5.66
CA THR A 111 -0.77 -3.74 -4.65
C THR A 111 -1.82 -4.83 -4.75
N HIS A 112 -2.09 -5.43 -3.61
CA HIS A 112 -3.21 -6.32 -3.39
C HIS A 112 -4.32 -5.58 -2.63
N CYS A 113 -5.58 -5.82 -2.99
CA CYS A 113 -6.74 -5.33 -2.27
C CYS A 113 -7.41 -6.50 -1.56
N TRP A 114 -7.68 -6.33 -0.27
CA TRP A 114 -8.52 -7.23 0.50
C TRP A 114 -9.73 -6.49 1.04
N ASP A 115 -10.90 -6.88 0.58
CA ASP A 115 -12.17 -6.24 0.94
C ASP A 115 -12.89 -7.08 2.00
N PHE A 116 -12.78 -6.67 3.27
CA PHE A 116 -13.38 -7.40 4.38
C PHE A 116 -14.90 -7.36 4.35
N GLN A 117 -15.50 -6.26 3.89
CA GLN A 117 -16.94 -6.16 3.81
C GLN A 117 -17.51 -7.16 2.80
N HIS A 118 -16.92 -7.24 1.59
CA HIS A 118 -17.38 -8.18 0.58
C HIS A 118 -17.01 -9.63 0.88
N GLN A 119 -15.83 -9.88 1.45
CA GLN A 119 -15.36 -11.25 1.68
C GLN A 119 -15.92 -11.88 2.97
N THR A 120 -16.17 -11.07 4.00
CA THR A 120 -16.52 -11.59 5.34
C THR A 120 -17.72 -10.92 5.99
N GLY A 121 -18.23 -9.81 5.42
CA GLY A 121 -19.35 -9.07 6.00
C GLY A 121 -19.02 -8.32 7.30
N ILE A 122 -17.74 -8.20 7.65
CA ILE A 122 -17.31 -7.51 8.87
C ILE A 122 -16.77 -6.11 8.59
N ARG A 123 -16.75 -5.27 9.62
CA ARG A 123 -16.08 -3.97 9.63
C ARG A 123 -15.07 -3.97 10.78
N PRO A 124 -13.80 -4.35 10.56
CA PRO A 124 -12.83 -4.45 11.64
C PRO A 124 -12.48 -3.06 12.20
N LYS A 125 -12.06 -3.04 13.46
CA LYS A 125 -11.66 -1.81 14.18
C LYS A 125 -10.19 -1.78 14.53
N SER A 126 -9.51 -2.91 14.46
CA SER A 126 -8.06 -2.96 14.59
C SER A 126 -7.44 -4.04 13.74
N MET A 127 -6.14 -3.93 13.48
CA MET A 127 -5.38 -4.91 12.72
C MET A 127 -3.96 -5.04 13.25
N LYS A 128 -3.37 -6.21 13.00
CA LYS A 128 -1.93 -6.45 13.12
C LYS A 128 -1.43 -6.89 11.77
N CYS A 129 -0.34 -6.31 11.31
CA CYS A 129 0.26 -6.68 10.03
C CYS A 129 1.73 -7.00 10.24
N TRP A 130 2.18 -8.08 9.62
CA TRP A 130 3.53 -8.59 9.69
C TRP A 130 4.22 -8.49 8.34
N TYR A 131 5.52 -8.22 8.42
CA TYR A 131 6.43 -8.25 7.30
C TYR A 131 7.78 -8.78 7.79
N LYS A 132 8.38 -9.72 7.03
CA LYS A 132 9.62 -10.42 7.44
C LYS A 132 9.50 -11.19 8.75
N CYS A 133 8.36 -11.88 8.88
CA CYS A 133 8.19 -13.07 9.70
C CYS A 133 7.82 -14.23 8.76
#